data_AF-A0A7C7PJZ5-F1
#
_entry.id   AF-A0A7C7PJZ5-F1
#
_cell.length_a   1.000
_cell.length_b   1.000
_cell.length_c   1.000
_cell.angle_alpha   90.00
_cell.angle_beta   90.00
_cell.angle_gamma   90.00
#
_symmetry.space_group_name_H-M   'P 1'
#
loop_
_entity.id
_entity.type
_entity.pdbx_description
1 polymer ?
#
loop_
_entity_poly.entity_id
_entity_poly.type
_entity_poly.pdbx_seq_one_letter_code
_entity_poly.pdbx_strand_id
1 'polypeptide(L)'
;MLSLNESFISIYHICYFYIYYNPPLCNNQDSIIYGPAYIIESKLGENVKVFPYTFIEKSIIEDNVTLGPFARIRPNSYLEKNSKVGNFVEVKNAYLAKGVKANHLSYLGDIYIGEDTNIGAGTIVCNYDGVKKYKSFIGKNSFIGSNSTLISPVVLEDNTLVAAGSVVGKNSKKNDLVISRSPQKNIENGYEFHFKKSKDILSKIISKKKKEIEELKNTLPLEFLVNKTKTIFPKNPFDYLKSDRPNIIAEIKFASPSKGLFFYDLLRGEDKKELALYYLKQYEEKLDPFAISVITDKTFFLGDYEILKVISENTSKPTLFKDFVIDIYQIYLAKYLGASLVLLIYKVLKENTLDFTLLAIKEGLTPLVEVSTKEELEMVLKNFPKNIPMFLGFNCRDLKSFKTDINVYYDIKEMIKKIPFVFVAESGIKSYEDIRNLQKLGINVFLIGEALVTGKFFKSKEEFS
;
A
#
# COMPACT_ATOMS: atom_id res chain seq x y z
N MET A 1 -33.36 31.52 -66.73
CA MET A 1 -32.37 32.61 -66.96
C MET A 1 -31.88 33.08 -65.60
N LEU A 2 -30.57 32.88 -65.34
CA LEU A 2 -29.69 33.59 -64.38
C LEU A 2 -30.06 33.50 -62.87
N SER A 3 -29.41 32.70 -62.01
CA SER A 3 -28.02 32.64 -61.51
C SER A 3 -27.56 33.84 -60.65
N LEU A 4 -26.85 33.52 -59.55
CA LEU A 4 -26.03 34.34 -58.62
C LEU A 4 -26.79 34.81 -57.35
N ASN A 5 -26.30 34.69 -56.12
CA ASN A 5 -24.94 34.44 -55.64
C ASN A 5 -24.92 33.87 -54.21
N GLU A 6 -23.89 33.06 -53.95
CA GLU A 6 -23.47 32.53 -52.65
C GLU A 6 -23.34 33.62 -51.58
N SER A 7 -23.80 33.34 -50.36
CA SER A 7 -23.41 34.12 -49.18
C SER A 7 -23.23 33.20 -47.98
N PHE A 8 -21.97 33.09 -47.54
CA PHE A 8 -21.56 32.54 -46.26
C PHE A 8 -22.37 33.19 -45.13
N ILE A 9 -23.17 32.39 -44.41
CA ILE A 9 -23.82 32.86 -43.19
C ILE A 9 -22.83 32.71 -42.03
N SER A 10 -22.34 33.84 -41.53
CA SER A 10 -21.58 33.94 -40.28
C SER A 10 -22.51 33.70 -39.10
N ILE A 11 -22.44 32.54 -38.46
CA ILE A 11 -23.21 32.24 -37.25
C ILE A 11 -22.53 32.90 -36.04
N TYR A 12 -22.90 34.16 -35.77
CA TYR A 12 -22.66 34.82 -34.48
C TYR A 12 -23.82 34.50 -33.52
N HIS A 13 -23.89 33.28 -33.00
CA HIS A 13 -24.79 32.97 -31.87
C HIS A 13 -24.08 32.12 -30.83
N ILE A 14 -23.91 32.71 -29.64
CA ILE A 14 -23.48 32.05 -28.41
C ILE A 14 -24.56 31.02 -28.05
N CYS A 15 -24.36 29.76 -28.44
CA CYS A 15 -25.24 28.66 -28.06
C CYS A 15 -24.78 28.07 -26.73
N TYR A 16 -25.36 28.56 -25.62
CA TYR A 16 -25.48 27.76 -24.40
C TYR A 16 -26.51 26.66 -24.67
N PHE A 17 -26.09 25.44 -24.94
CA PHE A 17 -26.99 24.27 -24.88
C PHE A 17 -26.47 23.27 -23.86
N TYR A 18 -27.08 23.31 -22.67
CA TYR A 18 -27.14 22.16 -21.78
C TYR A 18 -28.10 21.12 -22.38
N ILE A 19 -27.59 19.91 -22.57
CA ILE A 19 -28.25 18.59 -22.67
C ILE A 19 -29.69 18.57 -23.22
N TYR A 20 -29.88 18.04 -24.44
CA TYR A 20 -31.15 17.42 -24.85
C TYR A 20 -30.94 15.94 -25.16
N TYR A 21 -31.78 15.10 -24.56
CA TYR A 21 -32.05 13.73 -24.97
C TYR A 21 -32.65 13.73 -26.40
N ASN A 22 -31.95 13.10 -27.36
CA ASN A 22 -32.42 12.44 -28.62
C ASN A 22 -33.24 13.28 -29.65
N PRO A 23 -33.00 13.26 -31.00
CA PRO A 23 -31.93 12.69 -31.84
C PRO A 23 -31.04 13.83 -32.45
N PRO A 24 -30.18 13.65 -33.49
CA PRO A 24 -29.09 14.58 -33.79
C PRO A 24 -29.60 15.92 -34.32
N LEU A 25 -29.20 17.02 -33.66
CA LEU A 25 -29.50 18.39 -34.10
C LEU A 25 -28.44 18.84 -35.12
N CYS A 26 -28.92 18.99 -36.35
CA CYS A 26 -28.20 19.19 -37.60
C CYS A 26 -28.17 20.68 -37.97
N ASN A 27 -27.05 21.18 -38.51
CA ASN A 27 -26.98 22.47 -39.21
C ASN A 27 -25.97 22.39 -40.39
N ASN A 28 -26.08 21.30 -41.16
CA ASN A 28 -25.65 21.04 -42.55
C ASN A 28 -25.77 19.52 -42.71
N GLN A 29 -26.53 19.06 -43.70
CA GLN A 29 -27.40 17.87 -43.65
C GLN A 29 -26.79 16.49 -43.29
N ASP A 30 -25.49 16.33 -43.10
CA ASP A 30 -24.87 15.00 -42.89
C ASP A 30 -23.93 14.86 -41.68
N SER A 31 -23.68 15.92 -40.90
CA SER A 31 -22.78 15.86 -39.75
C SER A 31 -23.47 15.31 -38.49
N ILE A 32 -22.81 14.39 -37.77
CA ILE A 32 -23.40 13.64 -36.64
C ILE A 32 -22.62 13.93 -35.34
N ILE A 33 -23.34 14.36 -34.30
CA ILE A 33 -22.82 14.52 -32.94
C ILE A 33 -23.35 13.38 -32.07
N TYR A 34 -22.45 12.50 -31.60
CA TYR A 34 -22.78 11.23 -30.93
C TYR A 34 -22.98 11.37 -29.41
N GLY A 35 -22.94 12.57 -28.84
CA GLY A 35 -23.17 12.82 -27.41
C GLY A 35 -22.82 14.26 -27.00
N PRO A 36 -22.69 14.55 -25.68
CA PRO A 36 -22.40 15.91 -25.21
C PRO A 36 -21.14 16.47 -25.87
N ALA A 37 -21.20 17.63 -26.51
CA ALA A 37 -20.04 18.29 -27.12
C ALA A 37 -20.22 19.81 -27.04
N TYR A 38 -19.11 20.55 -27.07
CA TYR A 38 -19.11 22.01 -27.05
C TYR A 38 -18.54 22.51 -28.37
N ILE A 39 -19.30 23.34 -29.09
CA ILE A 39 -18.87 23.92 -30.36
C ILE A 39 -19.12 25.42 -30.28
N ILE A 40 -18.05 26.22 -30.28
CA ILE A 40 -18.07 27.66 -30.04
C ILE A 40 -17.41 28.35 -31.23
N GLU A 41 -18.14 29.26 -31.90
CA GLU A 41 -17.62 30.11 -32.99
C GLU A 41 -16.82 29.33 -34.06
N SER A 42 -17.24 28.11 -34.38
CA SER A 42 -16.51 27.18 -35.26
C SER A 42 -17.33 26.81 -36.49
N LYS A 43 -16.65 26.50 -37.59
CA LYS A 43 -17.28 26.05 -38.84
C LYS A 43 -17.04 24.55 -39.01
N LEU A 44 -18.10 23.80 -39.29
CA LEU A 44 -18.06 22.37 -39.59
C LEU A 44 -18.57 22.15 -41.02
N GLY A 45 -17.84 21.35 -41.79
CA GLY A 45 -18.24 20.86 -43.11
C GLY A 45 -19.27 19.74 -43.06
N GLU A 46 -19.42 19.04 -44.18
CA GLU A 46 -20.36 17.93 -44.33
C GLU A 46 -19.79 16.61 -43.77
N ASN A 47 -20.65 15.70 -43.32
CA ASN A 47 -20.24 14.36 -42.86
C ASN A 47 -19.21 14.35 -41.69
N VAL A 48 -19.16 15.42 -40.89
CA VAL A 48 -18.28 15.52 -39.71
C VAL A 48 -18.86 14.67 -38.58
N LYS A 49 -18.04 13.84 -37.95
CA LYS A 49 -18.42 13.00 -36.81
C LYS A 49 -17.79 13.55 -35.53
N VAL A 50 -18.62 13.97 -34.58
CA VAL A 50 -18.17 14.48 -33.28
C VAL A 50 -18.60 13.52 -32.17
N PHE A 51 -17.63 12.92 -31.50
CA PHE A 51 -17.85 11.98 -30.40
C PHE A 51 -17.95 12.70 -29.05
N PRO A 52 -18.51 12.04 -28.02
CA PRO A 52 -18.79 12.65 -26.72
C PRO A 52 -17.60 13.37 -26.07
N TYR A 53 -17.92 14.42 -25.33
CA TYR A 53 -17.05 15.30 -24.54
C TYR A 53 -15.97 16.03 -25.36
N THR A 54 -16.19 16.16 -26.67
CA THR A 54 -15.32 16.95 -27.55
C THR A 54 -15.60 18.44 -27.41
N PHE A 55 -14.56 19.25 -27.34
CA PHE A 55 -14.63 20.71 -27.25
C PHE A 55 -13.98 21.34 -28.49
N ILE A 56 -14.71 22.19 -29.20
CA ILE A 56 -14.29 22.85 -30.45
C ILE A 56 -14.51 24.36 -30.27
N GLU A 57 -13.47 25.16 -30.43
CA GLU A 57 -13.52 26.61 -30.25
C GLU A 57 -12.79 27.32 -31.40
N LYS A 58 -13.43 28.31 -32.02
CA LYS A 58 -12.86 29.24 -33.03
C LYS A 58 -11.99 28.53 -34.08
N SER A 59 -12.53 27.45 -34.65
CA SER A 59 -11.80 26.56 -35.55
C SER A 59 -12.61 26.22 -36.80
N ILE A 60 -11.92 25.78 -37.85
CA ILE A 60 -12.53 25.32 -39.11
C ILE A 60 -12.28 23.82 -39.26
N ILE A 61 -13.36 23.08 -39.43
CA ILE A 61 -13.38 21.62 -39.59
C ILE A 61 -14.02 21.34 -40.94
N GLU A 62 -13.28 20.77 -41.88
CA GLU A 62 -13.81 20.44 -43.21
C GLU A 62 -14.53 19.08 -43.25
N ASP A 63 -14.95 18.67 -44.45
CA ASP A 63 -15.81 17.52 -44.68
C ASP A 63 -15.18 16.19 -44.24
N ASN A 64 -16.00 15.25 -43.78
CA ASN A 64 -15.60 13.89 -43.41
C ASN A 64 -14.58 13.81 -42.25
N VAL A 65 -14.40 14.89 -41.48
CA VAL A 65 -13.51 14.88 -40.31
C VAL A 65 -14.15 14.12 -39.15
N THR A 66 -13.33 13.38 -38.40
CA THR A 66 -13.77 12.68 -37.19
C THR A 66 -13.06 13.24 -35.95
N LEU A 67 -13.81 13.64 -34.94
CA LEU A 67 -13.32 14.27 -33.72
C LEU A 67 -13.75 13.51 -32.45
N GLY A 68 -12.80 13.24 -31.57
CA GLY A 68 -13.01 12.70 -30.23
C GLY A 68 -13.15 11.17 -30.13
N PRO A 69 -13.72 10.68 -29.00
CA PRO A 69 -14.23 11.44 -27.84
C PRO A 69 -13.16 12.25 -27.08
N PHE A 70 -13.56 13.20 -26.23
CA PHE A 70 -12.65 14.00 -25.39
C PHE A 70 -11.55 14.78 -26.15
N ALA A 71 -11.71 15.03 -27.45
CA ALA A 71 -10.80 15.88 -28.19
C ALA A 71 -10.99 17.35 -27.82
N ARG A 72 -9.91 18.14 -27.87
CA ARG A 72 -9.95 19.58 -27.60
C ARG A 72 -9.35 20.34 -28.76
N ILE A 73 -10.20 20.89 -29.61
CA ILE A 73 -9.82 21.75 -30.73
C ILE A 73 -9.94 23.20 -30.30
N ARG A 74 -8.81 23.89 -30.23
CA ARG A 74 -8.68 25.25 -29.70
C ARG A 74 -8.57 26.28 -30.82
N PRO A 75 -8.72 27.59 -30.51
CA PRO A 75 -8.76 28.64 -31.52
C PRO A 75 -7.64 28.58 -32.55
N ASN A 76 -7.97 29.05 -33.76
CA ASN A 76 -7.10 29.13 -34.93
C ASN A 76 -6.62 27.76 -35.45
N SER A 77 -7.38 26.69 -35.19
CA SER A 77 -7.08 25.38 -35.74
C SER A 77 -7.87 25.13 -37.03
N TYR A 78 -7.22 24.53 -38.02
CA TYR A 78 -7.81 24.18 -39.31
C TYR A 78 -7.56 22.69 -39.58
N LEU A 79 -8.64 21.93 -39.75
CA LEU A 79 -8.60 20.49 -40.02
C LEU A 79 -9.25 20.24 -41.38
N GLU A 80 -8.44 19.83 -42.36
CA GLU A 80 -8.88 19.51 -43.71
C GLU A 80 -9.62 18.17 -43.83
N LYS A 81 -10.24 17.96 -44.98
CA LYS A 81 -11.09 16.80 -45.27
C LYS A 81 -10.47 15.47 -44.86
N ASN A 82 -11.28 14.58 -44.30
CA ASN A 82 -10.88 13.23 -43.88
C ASN A 82 -9.84 13.16 -42.75
N SER A 83 -9.50 14.29 -42.11
CA SER A 83 -8.64 14.27 -40.93
C SER A 83 -9.35 13.58 -39.75
N LYS A 84 -8.57 13.00 -38.84
CA LYS A 84 -9.07 12.35 -37.64
C LYS A 84 -8.29 12.78 -36.41
N VAL A 85 -9.01 13.32 -35.43
CA VAL A 85 -8.49 13.66 -34.11
C VAL A 85 -9.26 12.86 -33.08
N GLY A 86 -8.60 11.98 -32.34
CA GLY A 86 -9.25 11.04 -31.43
C GLY A 86 -9.09 11.40 -29.95
N ASN A 87 -9.04 10.37 -29.11
CA ASN A 87 -9.17 10.45 -27.66
C ASN A 87 -8.09 11.32 -27.01
N PHE A 88 -8.51 12.35 -26.26
CA PHE A 88 -7.62 13.22 -25.48
C PHE A 88 -6.53 13.92 -26.30
N VAL A 89 -6.81 14.21 -27.57
CA VAL A 89 -5.92 15.02 -28.41
C VAL A 89 -6.31 16.49 -28.30
N GLU A 90 -5.33 17.33 -27.95
CA GLU A 90 -5.47 18.79 -27.93
C GLU A 90 -4.76 19.40 -29.15
N VAL A 91 -5.51 20.16 -29.96
CA VAL A 91 -5.02 20.86 -31.16
C VAL A 91 -5.18 22.35 -30.93
N LYS A 92 -4.13 23.16 -31.17
CA LYS A 92 -4.16 24.60 -30.91
C LYS A 92 -3.33 25.37 -31.91
N ASN A 93 -3.94 26.35 -32.60
CA ASN A 93 -3.26 27.17 -33.61
C ASN A 93 -2.49 26.31 -34.63
N ALA A 94 -3.11 25.23 -35.10
CA ALA A 94 -2.47 24.21 -35.93
C ALA A 94 -3.24 23.93 -37.22
N TYR A 95 -2.52 23.50 -38.24
CA TYR A 95 -3.05 23.12 -39.54
C TYR A 95 -2.83 21.63 -39.76
N LEU A 96 -3.92 20.87 -39.89
CA LEU A 96 -3.89 19.45 -40.22
C LEU A 96 -4.43 19.30 -41.64
N ALA A 97 -3.56 18.96 -42.58
CA ALA A 97 -3.93 18.73 -43.97
C ALA A 97 -4.74 17.43 -44.14
N LYS A 98 -5.25 17.23 -45.36
CA LYS A 98 -6.14 16.12 -45.71
C LYS A 98 -5.60 14.77 -45.22
N GLY A 99 -6.48 13.99 -44.58
CA GLY A 99 -6.18 12.61 -44.19
C GLY A 99 -5.25 12.45 -42.97
N VAL A 100 -4.85 13.55 -42.31
CA VAL A 100 -4.02 13.47 -41.09
C VAL A 100 -4.74 12.70 -39.99
N LYS A 101 -3.99 11.82 -39.29
CA LYS A 101 -4.53 10.99 -38.20
C LYS A 101 -3.77 11.25 -36.91
N ALA A 102 -4.47 11.72 -35.89
CA ALA A 102 -3.97 11.84 -34.51
C ALA A 102 -5.00 11.20 -33.58
N ASN A 103 -4.89 9.90 -33.31
CA ASN A 103 -5.97 9.16 -32.67
C ASN A 103 -5.97 9.22 -31.13
N HIS A 104 -4.83 9.50 -30.49
CA HIS A 104 -4.69 9.33 -29.04
C HIS A 104 -3.73 10.34 -28.42
N LEU A 105 -4.11 10.87 -27.24
CA LEU A 105 -3.28 11.55 -26.24
C LEU A 105 -2.11 12.35 -26.84
N SER A 106 -2.39 13.46 -27.51
CA SER A 106 -1.34 14.25 -28.18
C SER A 106 -1.61 15.73 -28.02
N TYR A 107 -0.57 16.55 -27.96
CA TYR A 107 -0.67 18.01 -27.99
C TYR A 107 -0.02 18.54 -29.27
N LEU A 108 -0.85 19.12 -30.15
CA LEU A 108 -0.50 19.64 -31.46
C LEU A 108 -0.68 21.15 -31.47
N GLY A 109 0.31 21.86 -30.94
CA GLY A 109 0.32 23.31 -30.79
C GLY A 109 1.23 24.00 -31.81
N ASP A 110 0.73 25.03 -32.49
CA ASP A 110 1.51 25.89 -33.40
C ASP A 110 2.25 25.07 -34.48
N ILE A 111 1.54 24.15 -35.15
CA ILE A 111 2.16 23.18 -36.08
C ILE A 111 1.40 23.06 -37.40
N TYR A 112 2.12 22.86 -38.50
CA TYR A 112 1.58 22.38 -39.77
C TYR A 112 1.87 20.90 -39.94
N ILE A 113 0.88 20.10 -40.32
CA ILE A 113 0.99 18.67 -40.56
C ILE A 113 0.44 18.37 -41.97
N GLY A 114 1.32 17.86 -42.84
CA GLY A 114 1.04 17.57 -44.23
C GLY A 114 0.19 16.32 -44.44
N GLU A 115 -0.32 16.17 -45.66
CA GLU A 115 -1.31 15.17 -46.06
C GLU A 115 -0.94 13.74 -45.64
N ASP A 116 -1.94 12.94 -45.29
CA ASP A 116 -1.83 11.51 -44.98
C ASP A 116 -0.77 11.16 -43.92
N THR A 117 -0.45 12.12 -43.04
CA THR A 117 0.51 11.94 -41.95
C THR A 117 -0.15 11.33 -40.72
N ASN A 118 0.54 10.38 -40.08
CA ASN A 118 0.08 9.74 -38.85
C ASN A 118 0.86 10.23 -37.63
N ILE A 119 0.13 10.59 -36.58
CA ILE A 119 0.65 11.05 -35.29
C ILE A 119 0.40 9.95 -34.25
N GLY A 120 1.48 9.35 -33.77
CA GLY A 120 1.48 8.34 -32.74
C GLY A 120 1.02 8.88 -31.39
N ALA A 121 0.41 8.00 -30.58
CA ALA A 121 -0.07 8.33 -29.25
C ALA A 121 1.04 8.90 -28.35
N GLY A 122 0.75 9.93 -27.58
CA GLY A 122 1.73 10.58 -26.71
C GLY A 122 2.64 11.58 -27.42
N THR A 123 2.31 11.99 -28.65
CA THR A 123 3.13 12.98 -29.36
C THR A 123 2.89 14.37 -28.79
N ILE A 124 3.96 15.03 -28.35
CA ILE A 124 3.90 16.38 -27.76
C ILE A 124 4.75 17.34 -28.59
N VAL A 125 4.13 18.43 -29.06
CA VAL A 125 4.84 19.57 -29.67
C VAL A 125 5.24 20.56 -28.57
N CYS A 126 6.52 20.61 -28.23
CA CYS A 126 7.09 21.56 -27.27
C CYS A 126 7.33 22.90 -27.96
N ASN A 127 6.29 23.74 -27.98
CA ASN A 127 6.25 24.97 -28.76
C ASN A 127 6.41 26.28 -27.98
N TYR A 128 6.64 26.23 -26.67
CA TYR A 128 6.69 27.42 -25.81
C TYR A 128 7.92 27.40 -24.91
N ASP A 129 8.67 28.50 -24.88
CA ASP A 129 9.92 28.64 -24.10
C ASP A 129 9.72 29.41 -22.77
N GLY A 130 8.48 29.79 -22.44
CA GLY A 130 8.17 30.68 -21.31
C GLY A 130 7.90 32.13 -21.72
N VAL A 131 8.21 32.52 -22.96
CA VAL A 131 7.99 33.89 -23.48
C VAL A 131 7.32 33.88 -24.83
N LYS A 132 7.88 33.15 -25.81
CA LYS A 132 7.43 33.09 -27.20
C LYS A 132 7.00 31.68 -27.59
N LYS A 133 6.17 31.61 -28.63
CA LYS A 133 5.79 30.35 -29.26
C LYS A 133 6.43 30.18 -30.62
N TYR A 134 6.80 28.95 -30.94
CA TYR A 134 7.52 28.58 -32.13
C TYR A 134 6.73 27.61 -32.98
N LYS A 135 6.77 27.80 -34.30
CA LYS A 135 6.07 26.96 -35.26
C LYS A 135 6.94 25.80 -35.75
N SER A 136 6.30 24.66 -36.01
CA SER A 136 6.93 23.48 -36.61
C SER A 136 6.16 23.00 -37.84
N PHE A 137 6.82 22.19 -38.67
CA PHE A 137 6.29 21.66 -39.91
C PHE A 137 6.58 20.16 -40.00
N ILE A 138 5.56 19.37 -40.38
CA ILE A 138 5.70 17.95 -40.74
C ILE A 138 5.18 17.80 -42.18
N GLY A 139 6.01 17.27 -43.07
CA GLY A 139 5.68 17.00 -44.47
C GLY A 139 4.72 15.82 -44.63
N LYS A 140 4.21 15.63 -45.85
CA LYS A 140 3.20 14.61 -46.15
C LYS A 140 3.73 13.18 -46.04
N ASN A 141 2.81 12.22 -45.91
CA ASN A 141 3.09 10.77 -45.82
C ASN A 141 4.10 10.44 -44.70
N SER A 142 4.15 11.24 -43.64
CA SER A 142 5.07 11.03 -42.53
C SER A 142 4.42 10.18 -41.44
N PHE A 143 5.24 9.54 -40.62
CA PHE A 143 4.77 8.79 -39.46
C PHE A 143 5.56 9.19 -38.23
N ILE A 144 4.88 9.79 -37.26
CA ILE A 144 5.48 10.17 -35.98
C ILE A 144 5.21 9.05 -34.98
N GLY A 145 6.26 8.35 -34.54
CA GLY A 145 6.13 7.24 -33.61
C GLY A 145 5.54 7.67 -32.26
N SER A 146 4.91 6.74 -31.56
CA SER A 146 4.33 6.99 -30.24
C SER A 146 5.36 7.53 -29.23
N ASN A 147 4.88 8.37 -28.31
CA ASN A 147 5.68 9.00 -27.26
C ASN A 147 6.86 9.84 -27.82
N SER A 148 6.67 10.46 -28.99
CA SER A 148 7.67 11.37 -29.56
C SER A 148 7.49 12.79 -29.03
N THR A 149 8.59 13.49 -28.80
CA THR A 149 8.59 14.92 -28.44
C THR A 149 9.19 15.72 -29.60
N LEU A 150 8.46 16.70 -30.12
CA LEU A 150 8.94 17.61 -31.15
C LEU A 150 9.27 18.95 -30.51
N ILE A 151 10.56 19.28 -30.40
CA ILE A 151 11.04 20.55 -29.85
C ILE A 151 10.99 21.59 -30.97
N SER A 152 10.04 22.52 -30.90
CA SER A 152 9.90 23.57 -31.91
C SER A 152 11.00 24.63 -31.78
N PRO A 153 11.43 25.25 -32.90
CA PRO A 153 10.98 24.98 -34.26
C PRO A 153 11.68 23.75 -34.86
N VAL A 154 10.92 22.90 -35.54
CA VAL A 154 11.46 21.78 -36.33
C VAL A 154 10.71 21.62 -37.63
N VAL A 155 11.44 21.28 -38.69
CA VAL A 155 10.92 20.94 -40.03
C VAL A 155 11.26 19.49 -40.32
N LEU A 156 10.24 18.65 -40.43
CA LEU A 156 10.35 17.29 -40.91
C LEU A 156 9.84 17.27 -42.35
N GLU A 157 10.70 16.94 -43.32
CA GLU A 157 10.30 16.86 -44.73
C GLU A 157 9.41 15.63 -45.01
N ASP A 158 8.90 15.53 -46.24
CA ASP A 158 7.99 14.46 -46.67
C ASP A 158 8.55 13.05 -46.44
N ASN A 159 7.64 12.09 -46.24
CA ASN A 159 7.94 10.67 -46.04
C ASN A 159 8.89 10.41 -44.84
N THR A 160 8.91 11.28 -43.84
CA THR A 160 9.75 11.11 -42.66
C THR A 160 9.12 10.09 -41.70
N LEU A 161 9.91 9.13 -41.23
CA LEU A 161 9.54 8.24 -40.13
C LEU A 161 10.29 8.64 -38.86
N VAL A 162 9.59 9.08 -37.83
CA VAL A 162 10.18 9.29 -36.50
C VAL A 162 9.96 8.03 -35.66
N ALA A 163 11.04 7.42 -35.18
CA ALA A 163 10.94 6.25 -34.32
C ALA A 163 10.28 6.61 -32.97
N ALA A 164 9.47 5.70 -32.43
CA ALA A 164 8.79 5.89 -31.14
C ALA A 164 9.75 6.28 -30.01
N GLY A 165 9.30 7.10 -29.06
CA GLY A 165 10.12 7.56 -27.94
C GLY A 165 11.23 8.55 -28.31
N SER A 166 11.22 9.11 -29.52
CA SER A 166 12.27 10.05 -29.95
C SER A 166 12.03 11.47 -29.45
N VAL A 167 13.09 12.18 -29.09
CA VAL A 167 13.06 13.63 -28.81
C VAL A 167 13.71 14.38 -29.98
N VAL A 168 12.89 14.93 -30.88
CA VAL A 168 13.34 15.53 -32.13
C VAL A 168 13.48 17.04 -31.97
N GLY A 169 14.71 17.54 -32.07
CA GLY A 169 15.02 18.98 -32.04
C GLY A 169 15.85 19.47 -33.23
N LYS A 170 15.94 18.66 -34.29
CA LYS A 170 16.65 18.99 -35.53
C LYS A 170 15.79 18.62 -36.72
N ASN A 171 15.93 19.38 -37.81
CA ASN A 171 15.21 19.11 -39.05
C ASN A 171 15.60 17.76 -39.64
N SER A 172 14.68 17.14 -40.39
CA SER A 172 14.93 15.95 -41.20
C SER A 172 14.78 16.27 -42.68
N LYS A 173 15.42 15.45 -43.51
CA LYS A 173 15.25 15.45 -44.96
C LYS A 173 14.19 14.44 -45.37
N LYS A 174 13.75 14.55 -46.62
CA LYS A 174 12.79 13.64 -47.23
C LYS A 174 13.26 12.18 -47.13
N ASN A 175 12.33 11.30 -46.74
CA ASN A 175 12.56 9.86 -46.53
C ASN A 175 13.48 9.50 -45.33
N ASP A 176 13.80 10.45 -44.44
CA ASP A 176 14.63 10.14 -43.29
C ASP A 176 13.91 9.23 -42.27
N LEU A 177 14.68 8.30 -41.70
CA LEU A 177 14.36 7.67 -40.42
C LEU A 177 15.00 8.48 -39.30
N VAL A 178 14.18 9.20 -38.54
CA VAL A 178 14.62 10.03 -37.42
C VAL A 178 14.59 9.21 -36.14
N ILE A 179 15.76 9.00 -35.54
CA ILE A 179 15.93 8.34 -34.24
C ILE A 179 16.70 9.30 -33.34
N SER A 180 16.10 9.67 -32.21
CA SER A 180 16.76 10.50 -31.21
C SER A 180 16.51 9.94 -29.82
N ARG A 181 17.49 9.17 -29.34
CA ARG A 181 17.48 8.54 -28.00
C ARG A 181 18.88 8.64 -27.40
N SER A 182 18.97 8.99 -26.13
CA SER A 182 20.23 8.87 -25.40
C SER A 182 20.54 7.40 -25.13
N PRO A 183 21.81 6.97 -25.23
CA PRO A 183 22.21 5.68 -24.67
C PRO A 183 21.79 5.60 -23.21
N GLN A 184 21.21 4.48 -22.80
CA GLN A 184 20.83 4.28 -21.40
C GLN A 184 22.09 4.31 -20.53
N LYS A 185 22.12 5.21 -19.55
CA LYS A 185 23.16 5.27 -18.52
C LYS A 185 22.56 4.88 -17.19
N ASN A 186 23.06 3.80 -16.60
CA ASN A 186 22.74 3.43 -15.23
C ASN A 186 23.76 4.11 -14.32
N ILE A 187 23.31 5.06 -13.51
CA ILE A 187 24.14 5.69 -12.47
C ILE A 187 23.88 4.91 -11.19
N GLU A 188 24.87 4.16 -10.73
CA GLU A 188 24.78 3.46 -9.43
C GLU A 188 24.55 4.49 -8.32
N ASN A 189 23.53 4.26 -7.49
CA ASN A 189 23.07 5.22 -6.48
C ASN A 189 22.74 6.63 -7.03
N GLY A 190 22.53 6.79 -8.35
CA GLY A 190 22.26 8.08 -8.97
C GLY A 190 20.89 8.68 -8.64
N TYR A 191 20.06 7.89 -7.97
CA TYR A 191 18.82 8.30 -7.35
C TYR A 191 18.55 7.38 -6.17
N GLU A 192 18.54 7.93 -4.95
CA GLU A 192 18.00 7.23 -3.79
C GLU A 192 16.51 7.56 -3.72
N PHE A 193 15.65 6.56 -3.87
CA PHE A 193 14.21 6.73 -3.83
C PHE A 193 13.78 7.19 -2.42
N HIS A 194 13.63 8.50 -2.23
CA HIS A 194 13.01 9.06 -1.03
C HIS A 194 11.49 8.91 -1.13
N PHE A 195 10.96 7.70 -0.94
CA PHE A 195 9.78 7.66 -0.07
C PHE A 195 10.24 8.35 1.21
N LYS A 196 9.47 9.29 1.78
CA LYS A 196 9.52 9.51 3.23
C LYS A 196 9.57 8.10 3.81
N LYS A 197 10.74 7.65 4.30
CA LYS A 197 10.98 6.30 4.82
C LYS A 197 9.71 5.99 5.58
N SER A 198 8.85 5.12 5.03
CA SER A 198 7.53 4.91 5.62
C SER A 198 7.85 4.62 7.06
N LYS A 199 7.44 5.50 8.00
CA LYS A 199 7.78 5.35 9.42
C LYS A 199 7.63 3.87 9.69
N ASP A 200 8.74 3.22 10.07
CA ASP A 200 8.82 1.79 10.32
C ASP A 200 7.50 1.36 10.97
N ILE A 201 6.89 0.25 10.55
CA ILE A 201 5.56 -0.11 11.07
C ILE A 201 5.57 -0.11 12.61
N LEU A 202 6.70 -0.50 13.19
CA LEU A 202 7.01 -0.36 14.60
C LEU A 202 6.99 1.09 15.11
N SER A 203 7.60 2.04 14.40
CA SER A 203 7.52 3.48 14.72
C SER A 203 6.09 4.02 14.66
N LYS A 204 5.25 3.52 13.74
CA LYS A 204 3.82 3.88 13.71
C LYS A 204 3.08 3.31 14.91
N ILE A 205 3.34 2.04 15.26
CA ILE A 205 2.78 1.36 16.44
C ILE A 205 3.15 2.14 17.70
N ILE A 206 4.44 2.41 17.92
CA ILE A 206 4.92 3.16 19.09
C ILE A 206 4.30 4.56 19.15
N SER A 207 4.25 5.29 18.03
CA SER A 207 3.67 6.64 18.00
C SER A 207 2.19 6.67 18.36
N LYS A 208 1.42 5.63 17.97
CA LYS A 208 0.01 5.53 18.32
C LYS A 208 -0.16 5.08 19.77
N LYS A 209 0.63 4.11 20.21
CA LYS A 209 0.63 3.60 21.59
C LYS A 209 0.94 4.69 22.62
N LYS A 210 1.86 5.62 22.30
CA LYS A 210 2.11 6.81 23.14
C LYS A 210 0.84 7.61 23.41
N LYS A 211 0.03 7.88 22.36
CA LYS A 211 -1.23 8.62 22.52
C LYS A 211 -2.25 7.85 23.35
N GLU A 212 -2.38 6.55 23.09
CA GLU A 212 -3.28 5.66 23.83
C GLU A 212 -2.94 5.63 25.33
N ILE A 213 -1.65 5.55 25.68
CA ILE A 213 -1.21 5.54 27.08
C ILE A 213 -1.50 6.87 27.77
N GLU A 214 -1.30 8.00 27.10
CA GLU A 214 -1.63 9.32 27.69
C GLU A 214 -3.14 9.46 27.94
N GLU A 215 -3.99 8.98 27.04
CA GLU A 215 -5.43 8.92 27.24
C GLU A 215 -5.83 8.01 28.42
N LEU A 216 -5.16 6.85 28.56
CA LEU A 216 -5.36 5.94 29.68
C LEU A 216 -4.90 6.52 31.01
N LYS A 217 -3.75 7.21 31.05
CA LYS A 217 -3.26 7.87 32.28
C LYS A 217 -4.24 8.94 32.78
N ASN A 218 -4.98 9.60 31.89
CA ASN A 218 -6.00 10.58 32.28
C ASN A 218 -7.24 9.93 32.90
N THR A 219 -7.63 8.74 32.43
CA THR A 219 -8.85 8.04 32.89
C THR A 219 -8.57 7.09 34.05
N LEU A 220 -7.37 6.51 34.10
CA LEU A 220 -6.90 5.57 35.10
C LEU A 220 -5.47 5.96 35.51
N PRO A 221 -5.31 6.91 36.45
CA PRO A 221 -4.00 7.46 36.82
C PRO A 221 -3.01 6.43 37.36
N LEU A 222 -1.72 6.68 37.13
CA LEU A 222 -0.65 5.78 37.58
C LEU A 222 -0.67 5.53 39.09
N GLU A 223 -0.88 6.58 39.89
CA GLU A 223 -0.93 6.46 41.36
C GLU A 223 -2.05 5.50 41.82
N PHE A 224 -3.20 5.56 41.14
CA PHE A 224 -4.30 4.64 41.39
C PHE A 224 -3.89 3.19 41.10
N LEU A 225 -3.25 2.95 39.94
CA LEU A 225 -2.75 1.61 39.58
C LEU A 225 -1.71 1.10 40.58
N VAL A 226 -0.72 1.92 40.95
CA VAL A 226 0.32 1.56 41.93
C VAL A 226 -0.32 1.17 43.26
N ASN A 227 -1.32 1.92 43.73
CA ASN A 227 -1.99 1.60 44.99
C ASN A 227 -2.86 0.34 44.90
N LYS A 228 -3.62 0.16 43.81
CA LYS A 228 -4.47 -1.03 43.63
C LYS A 228 -3.68 -2.31 43.42
N THR A 229 -2.53 -2.24 42.76
CA THR A 229 -1.71 -3.42 42.46
C THR A 229 -0.95 -3.95 43.68
N LYS A 230 -0.82 -3.19 44.77
CA LYS A 230 -0.20 -3.68 46.03
C LYS A 230 -0.85 -4.94 46.60
N THR A 231 -2.14 -5.12 46.36
CA THR A 231 -2.91 -6.27 46.86
C THR A 231 -3.12 -7.35 45.79
N ILE A 232 -2.54 -7.19 44.61
CA ILE A 232 -2.64 -8.17 43.52
C ILE A 232 -1.36 -8.97 43.47
N PHE A 233 -1.48 -10.29 43.61
CA PHE A 233 -0.36 -11.23 43.57
C PHE A 233 -0.50 -12.09 42.31
N PRO A 234 0.28 -11.79 41.25
CA PRO A 234 0.24 -12.60 40.04
C PRO A 234 0.63 -14.05 40.30
N LYS A 235 0.09 -14.98 39.50
CA LYS A 235 0.55 -16.38 39.53
C LYS A 235 2.00 -16.41 39.08
N ASN A 236 2.83 -17.20 39.75
CA ASN A 236 4.21 -17.40 39.33
C ASN A 236 4.27 -18.43 38.19
N PRO A 237 4.60 -18.05 36.95
CA PRO A 237 4.61 -18.97 35.81
C PRO A 237 5.60 -20.12 35.97
N PHE A 238 6.70 -19.94 36.73
CA PHE A 238 7.68 -21.01 36.93
C PHE A 238 7.05 -22.25 37.62
N ASP A 239 6.01 -22.06 38.44
CA ASP A 239 5.30 -23.16 39.14
C ASP A 239 4.46 -24.03 38.19
N TYR A 240 4.20 -23.54 36.97
CA TYR A 240 3.36 -24.21 35.97
C TYR A 240 4.17 -24.96 34.91
N LEU A 241 5.50 -24.75 34.87
CA LEU A 241 6.37 -25.43 33.90
C LEU A 241 6.38 -26.93 34.15
N LYS A 242 6.24 -27.70 33.07
CA LYS A 242 6.29 -29.16 33.07
C LYS A 242 7.54 -29.65 32.36
N SER A 243 8.23 -30.63 32.95
CA SER A 243 9.45 -31.21 32.39
C SER A 243 9.18 -32.39 31.46
N ASP A 244 8.02 -33.03 31.60
CA ASP A 244 7.61 -34.26 30.90
C ASP A 244 6.88 -34.02 29.57
N ARG A 245 6.54 -32.76 29.25
CA ARG A 245 5.79 -32.40 28.04
C ARG A 245 6.15 -30.98 27.55
N PRO A 246 5.88 -30.63 26.27
CA PRO A 246 6.07 -29.26 25.81
C PRO A 246 5.11 -28.29 26.53
N ASN A 247 5.62 -27.09 26.84
CA ASN A 247 4.87 -26.04 27.50
C ASN A 247 4.36 -25.04 26.44
N ILE A 248 3.05 -25.04 26.20
CA ILE A 248 2.44 -24.17 25.19
C ILE A 248 1.86 -22.92 25.88
N ILE A 249 2.32 -21.75 25.44
CA ILE A 249 1.65 -20.45 25.67
C ILE A 249 0.64 -20.28 24.53
N ALA A 250 -0.64 -20.48 24.82
CA ALA A 250 -1.71 -20.43 23.82
C ALA A 250 -2.22 -18.99 23.64
N GLU A 251 -2.07 -18.42 22.45
CA GLU A 251 -2.45 -17.02 22.17
C GLU A 251 -3.89 -16.89 21.69
N ILE A 252 -4.64 -16.00 22.36
CA ILE A 252 -5.95 -15.51 21.97
C ILE A 252 -5.75 -14.25 21.12
N LYS A 253 -6.16 -14.33 19.86
CA LYS A 253 -5.96 -13.29 18.84
C LYS A 253 -7.12 -13.24 17.85
N PHE A 254 -7.57 -12.03 17.53
CA PHE A 254 -8.69 -11.79 16.61
C PHE A 254 -8.26 -11.31 15.21
N ALA A 255 -7.06 -10.76 15.05
CA ALA A 255 -6.54 -10.30 13.76
C ALA A 255 -5.00 -10.30 13.71
N SER A 256 -4.40 -10.43 12.51
CA SER A 256 -2.96 -10.26 12.29
C SER A 256 -2.67 -9.24 11.17
N PRO A 257 -1.72 -8.30 11.34
CA PRO A 257 -1.32 -7.34 10.31
C PRO A 257 -0.92 -7.96 8.98
N SER A 258 -0.41 -9.20 9.02
CA SER A 258 0.08 -9.93 7.85
C SER A 258 -1.01 -10.67 7.04
N LYS A 259 -2.20 -10.91 7.61
CA LYS A 259 -3.22 -11.79 7.03
C LYS A 259 -4.67 -11.30 7.17
N GLY A 260 -4.90 -10.15 7.81
CA GLY A 260 -6.23 -9.57 8.04
C GLY A 260 -6.93 -10.06 9.32
N LEU A 261 -8.24 -9.79 9.42
CA LEU A 261 -9.11 -10.31 10.49
C LEU A 261 -9.26 -11.83 10.37
N PHE A 262 -9.05 -12.56 11.47
CA PHE A 262 -9.33 -13.99 11.55
C PHE A 262 -10.70 -14.19 12.21
N PHE A 263 -11.60 -14.94 11.55
CA PHE A 263 -12.90 -15.42 12.06
C PHE A 263 -13.94 -14.39 12.57
N TYR A 264 -13.56 -13.17 12.96
CA TYR A 264 -14.45 -12.22 13.61
C TYR A 264 -15.57 -11.68 12.69
N ASP A 265 -15.26 -11.37 11.43
CA ASP A 265 -16.28 -10.93 10.46
C ASP A 265 -17.24 -12.06 10.04
N LEU A 266 -16.84 -13.33 10.22
CA LEU A 266 -17.72 -14.49 9.97
C LEU A 266 -18.81 -14.63 11.05
N LEU A 267 -18.59 -14.09 12.25
CA LEU A 267 -19.48 -14.22 13.40
C LEU A 267 -20.51 -13.09 13.54
N ARG A 268 -20.68 -12.22 12.53
CA ARG A 268 -21.80 -11.27 12.42
C ARG A 268 -22.18 -10.53 13.72
N GLY A 269 -21.20 -10.09 14.52
CA GLY A 269 -21.46 -9.26 15.71
C GLY A 269 -21.53 -9.99 17.07
N GLU A 270 -20.90 -11.17 17.22
CA GLU A 270 -20.67 -11.76 18.54
C GLU A 270 -19.76 -10.88 19.44
N ASP A 271 -19.98 -10.94 20.76
CA ASP A 271 -19.19 -10.25 21.77
C ASP A 271 -17.77 -10.86 21.83
N LYS A 272 -16.72 -10.02 21.68
CA LYS A 272 -15.32 -10.45 21.79
C LYS A 272 -15.03 -11.21 23.09
N LYS A 273 -15.72 -10.90 24.18
CA LYS A 273 -15.56 -11.58 25.47
C LYS A 273 -16.04 -13.03 25.40
N GLU A 274 -17.20 -13.28 24.81
CA GLU A 274 -17.75 -14.63 24.64
C GLU A 274 -16.84 -15.49 23.77
N LEU A 275 -16.36 -14.93 22.65
CA LEU A 275 -15.42 -15.62 21.77
C LEU A 275 -14.07 -15.92 22.45
N ALA A 276 -13.56 -14.99 23.26
CA ALA A 276 -12.34 -15.21 24.03
C ALA A 276 -12.50 -16.35 25.05
N LEU A 277 -13.64 -16.40 25.76
CA LEU A 277 -13.97 -17.46 26.70
C LEU A 277 -14.15 -18.81 25.99
N TYR A 278 -14.73 -18.82 24.79
CA TYR A 278 -14.81 -20.01 23.96
C TYR A 278 -13.41 -20.53 23.60
N TYR A 279 -12.50 -19.66 23.12
CA TYR A 279 -11.12 -20.06 22.83
C TYR A 279 -10.40 -20.57 24.08
N LEU A 280 -10.56 -19.89 25.22
CA LEU A 280 -10.00 -20.33 26.50
C LEU A 280 -10.41 -21.77 26.83
N LYS A 281 -11.72 -22.04 26.79
CA LYS A 281 -12.27 -23.38 27.07
C LYS A 281 -11.69 -24.42 26.11
N GLN A 282 -11.66 -24.12 24.81
CA GLN A 282 -11.09 -25.03 23.80
C GLN A 282 -9.60 -25.29 24.03
N TYR A 283 -8.84 -24.26 24.41
CA TYR A 283 -7.41 -24.39 24.68
C TYR A 283 -7.16 -25.24 25.92
N GLU A 284 -7.86 -24.99 27.02
CA GLU A 284 -7.72 -25.78 28.25
C GLU A 284 -8.11 -27.25 28.06
N GLU A 285 -9.24 -27.53 27.41
CA GLU A 285 -9.71 -28.91 27.16
C GLU A 285 -8.77 -29.69 26.24
N LYS A 286 -8.28 -29.07 25.16
CA LYS A 286 -7.55 -29.78 24.11
C LYS A 286 -6.04 -29.74 24.26
N LEU A 287 -5.47 -28.71 24.90
CA LEU A 287 -4.02 -28.52 25.01
C LEU A 287 -3.51 -28.61 26.43
N ASP A 288 -4.34 -28.28 27.43
CA ASP A 288 -3.90 -28.00 28.80
C ASP A 288 -2.66 -27.07 28.82
N PRO A 289 -2.81 -25.82 28.33
CA PRO A 289 -1.69 -24.94 28.07
C PRO A 289 -0.98 -24.55 29.36
N PHE A 290 0.30 -24.25 29.22
CA PHE A 290 1.13 -23.73 30.29
C PHE A 290 0.68 -22.32 30.71
N ALA A 291 0.35 -21.46 29.74
CA ALA A 291 -0.14 -20.11 29.96
C ALA A 291 -1.03 -19.66 28.80
N ILE A 292 -1.83 -18.61 29.03
CA ILE A 292 -2.68 -18.00 28.02
C ILE A 292 -2.12 -16.62 27.65
N SER A 293 -1.76 -16.41 26.38
CA SER A 293 -1.38 -15.09 25.89
C SER A 293 -2.60 -14.36 25.35
N VAL A 294 -2.77 -13.10 25.74
CA VAL A 294 -3.87 -12.26 25.24
C VAL A 294 -3.28 -11.04 24.58
N ILE A 295 -3.61 -10.84 23.31
CA ILE A 295 -3.24 -9.61 22.62
C ILE A 295 -4.15 -8.46 23.08
N THR A 296 -3.55 -7.41 23.61
CA THR A 296 -4.29 -6.24 24.12
C THR A 296 -4.17 -5.00 23.24
N ASP A 297 -3.31 -5.02 22.21
CA ASP A 297 -3.17 -3.90 21.28
C ASP A 297 -4.43 -3.70 20.43
N LYS A 298 -5.16 -2.61 20.71
CA LYS A 298 -6.43 -2.28 20.05
C LYS A 298 -6.26 -1.90 18.58
N THR A 299 -5.20 -1.15 18.26
CA THR A 299 -5.14 -0.45 16.96
C THR A 299 -4.68 -1.35 15.81
N PHE A 300 -3.69 -2.23 16.02
CA PHE A 300 -3.08 -3.02 14.96
C PHE A 300 -3.46 -4.49 15.00
N PHE A 301 -3.86 -5.00 16.17
CA PHE A 301 -4.21 -6.40 16.35
C PHE A 301 -5.65 -6.63 16.85
N LEU A 302 -6.45 -5.56 16.98
CA LEU A 302 -7.85 -5.58 17.45
C LEU A 302 -8.04 -6.25 18.83
N GLY A 303 -7.01 -6.21 19.66
CA GLY A 303 -7.02 -6.69 21.04
C GLY A 303 -7.87 -5.82 21.97
N ASP A 304 -7.97 -6.24 23.23
CA ASP A 304 -8.63 -5.45 24.28
C ASP A 304 -8.11 -5.78 25.68
N TYR A 305 -7.90 -4.76 26.51
CA TYR A 305 -7.54 -4.92 27.92
C TYR A 305 -8.62 -5.64 28.72
N GLU A 306 -9.90 -5.41 28.39
CA GLU A 306 -11.01 -6.08 29.07
C GLU A 306 -10.99 -7.60 28.84
N ILE A 307 -10.53 -8.05 27.67
CA ILE A 307 -10.41 -9.47 27.37
C ILE A 307 -9.36 -10.12 28.25
N LEU A 308 -8.20 -9.47 28.46
CA LEU A 308 -7.19 -10.00 29.38
C LEU A 308 -7.74 -10.13 30.79
N LYS A 309 -8.50 -9.14 31.28
CA LYS A 309 -9.13 -9.19 32.60
C LYS A 309 -10.14 -10.33 32.73
N VAL A 310 -11.04 -10.47 31.76
CA VAL A 310 -12.01 -11.57 31.74
C VAL A 310 -11.31 -12.93 31.71
N ILE A 311 -10.27 -13.08 30.89
CA ILE A 311 -9.51 -14.32 30.79
C ILE A 311 -8.77 -14.62 32.09
N SER A 312 -8.12 -13.64 32.71
CA SER A 312 -7.37 -13.84 33.96
C SER A 312 -8.26 -14.24 35.14
N GLU A 313 -9.50 -13.75 35.18
CA GLU A 313 -10.52 -14.09 36.17
C GLU A 313 -11.13 -15.49 35.94
N ASN A 314 -11.06 -16.04 34.72
CA ASN A 314 -11.73 -17.31 34.34
C ASN A 314 -10.78 -18.49 34.06
N THR A 315 -9.46 -18.32 34.20
CA THR A 315 -8.48 -19.39 34.02
C THR A 315 -7.67 -19.63 35.29
N SER A 316 -7.31 -20.88 35.56
CA SER A 316 -6.33 -21.19 36.61
C SER A 316 -4.88 -21.00 36.13
N LYS A 317 -4.66 -20.85 34.82
CA LYS A 317 -3.32 -20.68 34.22
C LYS A 317 -2.77 -19.25 34.39
N PRO A 318 -1.43 -19.05 34.32
CA PRO A 318 -0.83 -17.74 34.13
C PRO A 318 -1.28 -17.09 32.82
N THR A 319 -1.45 -15.77 32.82
CA THR A 319 -1.82 -14.99 31.63
C THR A 319 -0.69 -14.05 31.21
N LEU A 320 -0.46 -13.92 29.90
CA LEU A 320 0.54 -13.01 29.32
C LEU A 320 -0.15 -11.77 28.72
N PHE A 321 0.24 -10.59 29.21
CA PHE A 321 -0.04 -9.29 28.59
C PHE A 321 0.84 -9.13 27.34
N LYS A 322 0.27 -9.43 26.16
CA LYS A 322 0.97 -9.31 24.86
C LYS A 322 0.60 -7.98 24.20
N ASP A 323 1.42 -6.96 24.46
CA ASP A 323 1.30 -5.62 23.90
C ASP A 323 2.69 -5.02 23.60
N PHE A 324 2.71 -3.85 22.96
CA PHE A 324 3.91 -3.03 22.80
C PHE A 324 4.10 -2.18 24.06
N VAL A 325 4.81 -2.71 25.04
CA VAL A 325 5.19 -1.98 26.25
C VAL A 325 6.24 -0.92 25.91
N ILE A 326 5.92 0.35 26.19
CA ILE A 326 6.78 1.52 25.97
C ILE A 326 6.85 2.46 27.18
N ASP A 327 6.03 2.24 28.21
CA ASP A 327 5.93 3.06 29.41
C ASP A 327 5.73 2.18 30.64
N ILE A 328 6.34 2.55 31.77
CA ILE A 328 6.22 1.82 33.04
C ILE A 328 4.76 1.69 33.51
N TYR A 329 3.90 2.63 33.11
CA TYR A 329 2.45 2.57 33.32
C TYR A 329 1.86 1.23 32.89
N GLN A 330 2.32 0.69 31.76
CA GLN A 330 1.81 -0.57 31.23
C GLN A 330 2.20 -1.79 32.09
N ILE A 331 3.28 -1.72 32.87
CA ILE A 331 3.66 -2.79 33.82
C ILE A 331 2.61 -2.87 34.95
N TYR A 332 2.25 -1.74 35.53
CA TYR A 332 1.20 -1.68 36.55
C TYR A 332 -0.17 -2.00 35.97
N LEU A 333 -0.46 -1.56 34.73
CA LEU A 333 -1.69 -1.91 34.04
C LEU A 333 -1.80 -3.42 33.81
N ALA A 334 -0.74 -4.07 33.33
CA ALA A 334 -0.71 -5.52 33.12
C ALA A 334 -1.05 -6.26 34.42
N LYS A 335 -0.39 -5.90 35.52
CA LYS A 335 -0.68 -6.46 36.85
C LYS A 335 -2.10 -6.19 37.30
N TYR A 336 -2.61 -4.97 37.10
CA TYR A 336 -3.98 -4.60 37.45
C TYR A 336 -5.04 -5.42 36.69
N LEU A 337 -4.75 -5.79 35.44
CA LEU A 337 -5.62 -6.64 34.62
C LEU A 337 -5.47 -8.15 34.94
N GLY A 338 -4.65 -8.52 35.93
CA GLY A 338 -4.43 -9.89 36.35
C GLY A 338 -3.41 -10.66 35.52
N ALA A 339 -2.55 -9.97 34.76
CA ALA A 339 -1.45 -10.62 34.05
C ALA A 339 -0.47 -11.26 35.04
N SER A 340 0.12 -12.38 34.62
CA SER A 340 1.23 -13.07 35.29
C SER A 340 2.56 -12.89 34.55
N LEU A 341 2.49 -12.73 33.23
CA LEU A 341 3.61 -12.38 32.37
C LEU A 341 3.37 -11.07 31.64
N VAL A 342 4.45 -10.38 31.29
CA VAL A 342 4.42 -9.16 30.48
C VAL A 342 5.45 -9.25 29.35
N LEU A 343 5.04 -8.92 28.13
CA LEU A 343 5.92 -8.89 26.96
C LEU A 343 6.78 -7.62 26.98
N LEU A 344 8.10 -7.78 26.86
CA LEU A 344 9.06 -6.68 26.72
C LEU A 344 9.88 -6.87 25.44
N ILE A 345 9.61 -6.08 24.41
CA ILE A 345 10.28 -6.23 23.11
C ILE A 345 11.60 -5.43 23.12
N TYR A 346 12.73 -6.12 22.99
CA TYR A 346 14.06 -5.50 23.06
C TYR A 346 14.22 -4.36 22.04
N LYS A 347 13.77 -4.56 20.81
CA LYS A 347 13.83 -3.56 19.74
C LYS A 347 13.03 -2.27 20.04
N VAL A 348 12.02 -2.38 20.90
CA VAL A 348 11.15 -1.27 21.30
C VAL A 348 11.76 -0.49 22.46
N LEU A 349 12.21 -1.18 23.51
CA LEU A 349 12.71 -0.59 24.75
C LEU A 349 14.22 -0.27 24.71
N LYS A 350 14.97 -0.99 23.86
CA LYS A 350 16.41 -0.86 23.64
C LYS A 350 17.20 -0.92 24.96
N GLU A 351 17.98 0.10 25.26
CA GLU A 351 18.76 0.23 26.49
C GLU A 351 17.91 0.10 27.77
N ASN A 352 16.63 0.51 27.73
CA ASN A 352 15.73 0.45 28.90
C ASN A 352 15.16 -0.95 29.16
N THR A 353 15.41 -1.93 28.28
CA THR A 353 14.80 -3.27 28.41
C THR A 353 15.13 -3.92 29.76
N LEU A 354 16.35 -3.75 30.26
CA LEU A 354 16.75 -4.28 31.57
C LEU A 354 15.98 -3.63 32.71
N ASP A 355 15.83 -2.30 32.71
CA ASP A 355 15.11 -1.58 33.76
C ASP A 355 13.64 -1.98 33.83
N PHE A 356 13.00 -2.14 32.68
CA PHE A 356 11.62 -2.64 32.59
C PHE A 356 11.51 -4.10 33.07
N THR A 357 12.52 -4.93 32.76
CA THR A 357 12.60 -6.33 33.22
C THR A 357 12.68 -6.39 34.74
N LEU A 358 13.57 -5.60 35.35
CA LEU A 358 13.74 -5.55 36.80
C LEU A 358 12.49 -4.96 37.50
N LEU A 359 11.85 -3.96 36.90
CA LEU A 359 10.60 -3.41 37.42
C LEU A 359 9.46 -4.44 37.38
N ALA A 360 9.30 -5.18 36.28
CA ALA A 360 8.30 -6.24 36.18
C ALA A 360 8.49 -7.29 37.27
N ILE A 361 9.73 -7.75 37.48
CA ILE A 361 10.09 -8.70 38.54
C ILE A 361 9.77 -8.14 39.92
N LYS A 362 10.15 -6.88 40.19
CA LYS A 362 9.85 -6.20 41.46
C LYS A 362 8.34 -6.16 41.74
N GLU A 363 7.53 -5.98 40.70
CA GLU A 363 6.07 -5.98 40.80
C GLU A 363 5.45 -7.37 40.84
N GLY A 364 6.26 -8.44 40.77
CA GLY A 364 5.78 -9.83 40.82
C GLY A 364 5.30 -10.38 39.48
N LEU A 365 5.51 -9.65 38.38
CA LEU A 365 5.28 -10.15 37.02
C LEU A 365 6.52 -10.87 36.51
N THR A 366 6.33 -11.89 35.68
CA THR A 366 7.45 -12.52 34.95
C THR A 366 7.63 -11.86 33.59
N PRO A 367 8.76 -11.19 33.32
CA PRO A 367 9.03 -10.61 32.01
C PRO A 367 9.32 -11.71 30.98
N LEU A 368 8.64 -11.63 29.83
CA LEU A 368 9.02 -12.32 28.60
C LEU A 368 9.73 -11.29 27.71
N VAL A 369 11.06 -11.34 27.68
CA VAL A 369 11.86 -10.45 26.84
C VAL A 369 11.95 -11.04 25.44
N GLU A 370 11.41 -10.33 24.45
CA GLU A 370 11.37 -10.77 23.05
C GLU A 370 12.53 -10.14 22.26
N VAL A 371 13.31 -10.99 21.59
CA VAL A 371 14.35 -10.61 20.61
C VAL A 371 14.02 -11.21 19.24
N SER A 372 14.52 -10.60 18.19
CA SER A 372 14.25 -10.98 16.79
C SER A 372 15.50 -11.22 15.96
N THR A 373 16.69 -10.89 16.49
CA THR A 373 17.97 -11.13 15.82
C THR A 373 18.99 -11.76 16.76
N LYS A 374 20.04 -12.34 16.17
CA LYS A 374 21.15 -12.94 16.91
C LYS A 374 21.89 -11.88 17.75
N GLU A 375 22.05 -10.68 17.21
CA GLU A 375 22.72 -9.56 17.88
C GLU A 375 21.93 -9.11 19.11
N GLU A 376 20.59 -9.00 19.00
CA GLU A 376 19.72 -8.68 20.13
C GLU A 376 19.84 -9.77 21.23
N LEU A 377 19.85 -11.05 20.83
CA LEU A 377 20.06 -12.17 21.75
C LEU A 377 21.41 -12.07 22.48
N GLU A 378 22.50 -11.79 21.76
CA GLU A 378 23.84 -11.59 22.34
C GLU A 378 23.86 -10.42 23.33
N MET A 379 23.18 -9.31 23.01
CA MET A 379 23.09 -8.15 23.89
C MET A 379 22.34 -8.47 25.19
N VAL A 380 21.25 -9.25 25.13
CA VAL A 380 20.55 -9.70 26.35
C VAL A 380 21.48 -10.59 27.18
N LEU A 381 22.11 -11.60 26.58
CA LEU A 381 22.99 -12.52 27.30
C LEU A 381 24.23 -11.86 27.92
N LYS A 382 24.71 -10.77 27.31
CA LYS A 382 25.85 -9.98 27.81
C LYS A 382 25.47 -9.06 28.96
N ASN A 383 24.33 -8.38 28.87
CA ASN A 383 24.01 -7.25 29.74
C ASN A 383 23.05 -7.61 30.88
N PHE A 384 22.34 -8.73 30.81
CA PHE A 384 21.35 -9.10 31.82
C PHE A 384 21.98 -9.98 32.93
N PRO A 385 21.64 -9.75 34.21
CA PRO A 385 22.04 -10.65 35.28
C PRO A 385 21.48 -12.06 35.05
N LYS A 386 22.32 -13.09 35.19
CA LYS A 386 21.94 -14.48 34.83
C LYS A 386 20.95 -15.13 35.79
N ASN A 387 20.82 -14.60 37.01
CA ASN A 387 20.03 -15.20 38.11
C ASN A 387 18.70 -14.47 38.35
N ILE A 388 18.11 -13.87 37.31
CA ILE A 388 16.80 -13.21 37.43
C ILE A 388 15.69 -14.10 36.83
N PRO A 389 14.50 -14.12 37.45
CA PRO A 389 13.38 -14.91 36.96
C PRO A 389 12.74 -14.25 35.73
N MET A 390 13.22 -14.60 34.54
CA MET A 390 12.68 -14.12 33.27
C MET A 390 12.59 -15.23 32.22
N PHE A 391 11.74 -14.99 31.22
CA PHE A 391 11.66 -15.79 30.02
C PHE A 391 12.30 -15.01 28.86
N LEU A 392 13.02 -15.69 27.99
CA LEU A 392 13.67 -15.09 26.81
C LEU A 392 13.04 -15.69 25.55
N GLY A 393 12.24 -14.87 24.88
CA GLY A 393 11.56 -15.22 23.64
C GLY A 393 12.38 -14.84 22.42
N PHE A 394 12.44 -15.74 21.44
CA PHE A 394 12.99 -15.45 20.13
C PHE A 394 11.87 -15.48 19.10
N ASN A 395 11.59 -14.34 18.46
CA ASN A 395 10.54 -14.21 17.46
C ASN A 395 11.11 -14.36 16.06
N CYS A 396 10.83 -15.51 15.43
CA CYS A 396 11.33 -15.83 14.08
C CYS A 396 10.55 -15.14 12.94
N ARG A 397 9.64 -14.22 13.27
CA ARG A 397 8.92 -13.38 12.30
C ARG A 397 9.64 -12.04 12.14
N ASP A 398 10.10 -11.75 10.93
CA ASP A 398 10.68 -10.46 10.62
C ASP A 398 9.59 -9.37 10.66
N LEU A 399 9.73 -8.38 11.54
CA LEU A 399 8.73 -7.33 11.75
C LEU A 399 8.63 -6.32 10.60
N LYS A 400 9.55 -6.33 9.61
CA LYS A 400 9.51 -5.45 8.44
C LYS A 400 8.76 -6.08 7.26
N SER A 401 8.92 -7.38 7.07
CA SER A 401 8.42 -8.17 5.94
C SER A 401 7.31 -9.15 6.32
N PHE A 402 7.09 -9.37 7.62
CA PHE A 402 6.20 -10.37 8.21
C PHE A 402 6.45 -11.82 7.78
N LYS A 403 7.56 -12.09 7.09
CA LYS A 403 7.99 -13.46 6.76
C LYS A 403 8.45 -14.15 8.03
N THR A 404 8.09 -15.42 8.16
CA THR A 404 8.44 -16.25 9.31
C THR A 404 9.33 -17.39 8.84
N ASP A 405 10.47 -17.58 9.50
CA ASP A 405 11.43 -18.62 9.16
C ASP A 405 11.87 -19.41 10.41
N ILE A 406 11.34 -20.62 10.56
CA ILE A 406 11.64 -21.50 11.70
C ILE A 406 13.10 -22.02 11.66
N ASN A 407 13.79 -21.94 10.52
CA ASN A 407 15.16 -22.42 10.40
C ASN A 407 16.14 -21.61 11.25
N VAL A 408 15.79 -20.37 11.60
CA VAL A 408 16.61 -19.50 12.45
C VAL A 408 16.93 -20.14 13.80
N TYR A 409 16.05 -20.98 14.35
CA TYR A 409 16.35 -21.70 15.61
C TYR A 409 17.53 -22.66 15.48
N TYR A 410 17.70 -23.29 14.31
CA TYR A 410 18.83 -24.17 14.04
C TYR A 410 20.14 -23.38 13.91
N ASP A 411 20.07 -22.17 13.35
CA ASP A 411 21.23 -21.28 13.20
C ASP A 411 21.76 -20.80 14.57
N ILE A 412 20.87 -20.63 15.55
CA ILE A 412 21.22 -20.20 16.91
C ILE A 412 21.31 -21.34 17.94
N LYS A 413 21.27 -22.62 17.51
CA LYS A 413 21.22 -23.79 18.41
C LYS A 413 22.31 -23.81 19.49
N GLU A 414 23.52 -23.37 19.16
CA GLU A 414 24.66 -23.36 20.11
C GLU A 414 24.54 -22.23 21.12
N MET A 415 23.80 -21.16 20.80
CA MET A 415 23.48 -20.11 21.75
C MET A 415 22.37 -20.57 22.69
N ILE A 416 21.33 -21.24 22.18
CA ILE A 416 20.20 -21.75 22.98
C ILE A 416 20.70 -22.57 24.18
N LYS A 417 21.67 -23.47 23.96
CA LYS A 417 22.29 -24.29 25.02
C LYS A 417 22.96 -23.49 26.16
N LYS A 418 23.32 -22.22 25.90
CA LYS A 418 24.03 -21.33 26.85
C LYS A 418 23.10 -20.34 27.54
N ILE A 419 21.81 -20.31 27.17
CA ILE A 419 20.84 -19.38 27.73
C ILE A 419 20.53 -19.78 29.18
N PRO A 420 20.76 -18.90 30.17
CA PRO A 420 20.47 -19.20 31.59
C PRO A 420 18.99 -19.02 31.94
N PHE A 421 18.17 -18.55 31.00
CA PHE A 421 16.75 -18.24 31.15
C PHE A 421 15.87 -19.32 30.52
N VAL A 422 14.57 -19.30 30.84
CA VAL A 422 13.60 -20.14 30.13
C VAL A 422 13.45 -19.62 28.71
N PHE A 423 13.87 -20.40 27.72
CA PHE A 423 13.82 -20.02 26.31
C PHE A 423 12.45 -20.34 25.70
N VAL A 424 11.87 -19.35 24.99
CA VAL A 424 10.56 -19.46 24.34
C VAL A 424 10.71 -19.30 22.83
N ALA A 425 10.26 -20.29 22.07
CA ALA A 425 10.13 -20.14 20.62
C ALA A 425 8.81 -19.45 20.27
N GLU A 426 8.90 -18.35 19.51
CA GLU A 426 7.75 -17.55 19.08
C GLU A 426 7.63 -17.51 17.55
N SER A 427 6.39 -17.53 17.06
CA SER A 427 6.03 -17.54 15.64
C SER A 427 6.48 -18.82 14.89
N GLY A 428 5.84 -19.10 13.74
CA GLY A 428 6.30 -20.10 12.77
C GLY A 428 5.92 -21.54 13.07
N ILE A 429 5.55 -21.85 14.31
CA ILE A 429 5.11 -23.17 14.77
C ILE A 429 3.66 -23.41 14.29
N LYS A 430 3.47 -24.40 13.43
CA LYS A 430 2.16 -24.71 12.81
C LYS A 430 1.60 -26.06 13.21
N SER A 431 2.45 -26.95 13.73
CA SER A 431 2.11 -28.34 14.02
C SER A 431 2.84 -28.86 15.27
N TYR A 432 2.41 -30.03 15.77
CA TYR A 432 3.12 -30.73 16.83
C TYR A 432 4.47 -31.31 16.38
N GLU A 433 4.63 -31.58 15.09
CA GLU A 433 5.91 -32.02 14.51
C GLU A 433 6.96 -30.89 14.57
N ASP A 434 6.55 -29.64 14.35
CA ASP A 434 7.43 -28.47 14.55
C ASP A 434 7.93 -28.40 16.00
N ILE A 435 7.05 -28.65 16.97
CA ILE A 435 7.40 -28.71 18.40
C ILE A 435 8.45 -29.79 18.65
N ARG A 436 8.20 -31.03 18.19
CA ARG A 436 9.15 -32.15 18.40
C ARG A 436 10.51 -31.86 17.79
N ASN A 437 10.54 -31.23 16.61
CA ASN A 437 11.80 -30.88 15.95
C ASN A 437 12.57 -29.80 16.71
N LEU A 438 11.88 -28.78 17.25
CA LEU A 438 12.49 -27.77 18.10
C LEU A 438 12.90 -28.30 19.48
N GLN A 439 12.19 -29.29 20.04
CA GLN A 439 12.60 -29.98 21.28
C GLN A 439 13.95 -30.69 21.14
N LYS A 440 14.31 -31.16 19.94
CA LYS A 440 15.66 -31.71 19.66
C LYS A 440 16.77 -30.67 19.84
N LEU A 441 16.43 -29.37 19.84
CA LEU A 441 17.35 -28.26 20.10
C LEU A 441 17.40 -27.85 21.59
N GLY A 442 16.61 -28.51 22.46
CA GLY A 442 16.48 -28.17 23.87
C GLY A 442 15.44 -27.09 24.17
N ILE A 443 14.54 -26.79 23.22
CA ILE A 443 13.46 -25.81 23.39
C ILE A 443 12.22 -26.51 23.95
N ASN A 444 11.71 -26.04 25.09
CA ASN A 444 10.57 -26.69 25.77
C ASN A 444 9.36 -25.76 25.98
N VAL A 445 9.45 -24.48 25.61
CA VAL A 445 8.37 -23.50 25.74
C VAL A 445 8.08 -22.86 24.38
N PHE A 446 6.80 -22.78 24.01
CA PHE A 446 6.35 -22.40 22.68
C PHE A 446 5.17 -21.42 22.75
N LEU A 447 5.27 -20.27 22.11
CA LEU A 447 4.14 -19.34 21.95
C LEU A 447 3.47 -19.56 20.60
N ILE A 448 2.20 -19.98 20.62
CA ILE A 448 1.45 -20.40 19.44
C ILE A 448 0.12 -19.65 19.40
N GLY A 449 -0.15 -18.94 18.30
CA GLY A 449 -1.40 -18.20 18.08
C GLY A 449 -2.12 -18.61 16.80
N GLU A 450 -1.60 -18.18 15.66
CA GLU A 450 -2.27 -18.32 14.35
C GLU A 450 -2.71 -19.76 14.02
N ALA A 451 -1.89 -20.75 14.35
CA ALA A 451 -2.21 -22.16 14.09
C ALA A 451 -3.32 -22.70 14.99
N LEU A 452 -3.48 -22.16 16.21
CA LEU A 452 -4.56 -22.51 17.14
C LEU A 452 -5.89 -21.93 16.66
N VAL A 453 -5.91 -20.63 16.34
CA VAL A 453 -7.12 -19.92 15.89
C VAL A 453 -7.66 -20.50 14.58
N THR A 454 -6.78 -20.92 13.67
CA THR A 454 -7.20 -21.54 12.39
C THR A 454 -7.58 -23.03 12.51
N GLY A 455 -7.51 -23.61 13.72
CA GLY A 455 -7.84 -25.02 13.97
C GLY A 455 -6.83 -26.03 13.41
N LYS A 456 -5.82 -25.58 12.66
CA LYS A 456 -4.81 -26.44 12.00
C LYS A 456 -3.97 -27.22 13.00
N PHE A 457 -3.67 -26.60 14.13
CA PHE A 457 -2.83 -27.21 15.16
C PHE A 457 -3.50 -28.42 15.83
N PHE A 458 -4.82 -28.35 16.09
CA PHE A 458 -5.56 -29.44 16.73
C PHE A 458 -5.61 -30.70 15.88
N LYS A 459 -5.82 -30.56 14.56
CA LYS A 459 -5.78 -31.68 13.61
C LYS A 459 -4.44 -32.42 13.65
N SER A 460 -3.33 -31.69 13.70
CA SER A 460 -2.00 -32.28 13.80
C SER A 460 -1.73 -32.99 15.13
N LYS A 461 -2.45 -32.66 16.21
CA LYS A 461 -2.29 -33.34 17.50
C LYS A 461 -3.02 -34.68 17.49
N GLU A 462 -4.24 -34.72 16.95
CA GLU A 462 -5.07 -35.93 16.84
C GLU A 462 -4.45 -36.99 15.92
N GLU A 463 -3.76 -36.57 14.84
CA GLU A 463 -3.04 -37.49 13.95
C GLU A 463 -1.79 -38.14 14.60
N PHE A 464 -1.33 -37.61 15.74
CA PHE A 464 -0.07 -38.00 16.38
C PHE A 464 -0.22 -38.53 17.82
N SER A 465 -1.41 -38.42 18.42
CA SER A 465 -1.81 -39.04 19.69
C SER A 465 -2.38 -40.43 19.44
#